data_AF-A0A969H8G2-F1
#
_entry.id   AF-A0A969H8G2-F1
#
_cell.length_a   1.000
_cell.length_b   1.000
_cell.length_c   1.000
_cell.angle_alpha   90.00
_cell.angle_beta   90.00
_cell.angle_gamma   90.00
#
_symmetry.space_group_name_H-M   'P 1'
#
loop_
_entity.id
_entity.type
_entity.pdbx_description
1 polymer ?
#
loop_
_entity_poly.entity_id
_entity_poly.type
_entity_poly.pdbx_seq_one_letter_code
_entity_poly.pdbx_strand_id
1 'polypeptide(L)'
;MTEKPKNIWQRLDGPLKVGLVFAALGIILTIVGIFRDPTTPITAWSLGVGSLISGVTWGLVSWAIATAAVEVENDVSQAEAESATSTETDEPK
;
A
#
# COMPACT_ATOMS: atom_id res chain seq x y z
N MET A 1 -3.63 -30.67 16.66
CA MET A 1 -3.20 -30.12 15.35
C MET A 1 -3.83 -28.76 15.20
N THR A 2 -3.12 -27.70 15.61
CA THR A 2 -3.60 -26.32 15.50
C THR A 2 -2.71 -25.65 14.47
N GLU A 3 -3.16 -25.68 13.21
CA GLU A 3 -2.51 -25.04 12.07
C GLU A 3 -2.39 -23.53 12.38
N LYS A 4 -1.18 -23.08 12.72
CA LYS A 4 -0.86 -21.65 12.90
C LYS A 4 -1.02 -21.03 11.51
N PRO A 5 -2.01 -20.13 11.25
CA PRO A 5 -2.26 -19.66 9.89
C PRO A 5 -0.99 -19.01 9.37
N LYS A 6 -0.46 -19.63 8.31
CA LYS A 6 0.87 -19.38 7.76
C LYS A 6 0.94 -17.95 7.22
N ASN A 7 1.41 -17.03 8.07
CA ASN A 7 2.20 -15.84 7.75
C ASN A 7 1.98 -15.18 6.37
N ILE A 8 0.72 -14.95 5.99
CA ILE A 8 0.41 -14.18 4.78
C ILE A 8 1.05 -12.80 4.91
N TRP A 9 1.01 -12.22 6.11
CA TRP A 9 1.63 -10.96 6.52
C TRP A 9 3.17 -10.86 6.33
N GLN A 10 3.89 -11.99 6.21
CA GLN A 10 5.32 -12.00 5.88
C GLN A 10 5.60 -12.09 4.38
N ARG A 11 4.60 -12.50 3.58
CA ARG A 11 4.67 -12.52 2.10
C ARG A 11 4.02 -11.30 1.46
N LEU A 12 3.32 -10.47 2.23
CA LEU A 12 2.75 -9.23 1.71
C LEU A 12 3.87 -8.19 1.65
N ASP A 13 4.43 -8.03 0.45
CA ASP A 13 5.44 -7.05 0.09
C ASP A 13 5.07 -5.65 0.59
N GLY A 14 6.09 -4.87 0.94
CA GLY A 14 5.99 -3.50 1.50
C GLY A 14 4.83 -2.66 0.94
N PRO A 15 4.62 -2.61 -0.39
CA PRO A 15 3.53 -1.84 -0.99
C PRO A 15 2.13 -2.20 -0.49
N LEU A 16 1.85 -3.48 -0.23
CA LEU A 16 0.52 -3.92 0.17
C LEU A 16 0.20 -3.56 1.63
N LYS A 17 1.21 -3.53 2.50
CA LYS A 17 1.06 -2.98 3.86
C LYS A 17 0.64 -1.52 3.83
N VAL A 18 1.27 -0.73 2.96
CA VAL A 18 0.98 0.69 2.82
C VAL A 18 -0.46 0.88 2.32
N GLY A 19 -0.87 0.15 1.27
CA GLY A 19 -2.25 0.16 0.79
C GLY A 19 -3.29 -0.21 1.86
N LEU A 20 -3.01 -1.25 2.67
CA LEU A 20 -3.94 -1.69 3.72
C LEU A 20 -4.15 -0.63 4.81
N VAL A 21 -3.09 0.08 5.21
CA VAL A 21 -3.17 1.16 6.22
C VAL A 21 -4.03 2.32 5.71
N PHE A 22 -3.82 2.75 4.47
CA PHE A 22 -4.63 3.83 3.88
C PHE A 22 -6.08 3.40 3.64
N ALA A 23 -6.34 2.14 3.29
CA ALA A 23 -7.70 1.61 3.22
C ALA A 23 -8.41 1.68 4.58
N ALA A 24 -7.74 1.26 5.66
CA ALA A 24 -8.28 1.33 7.01
C ALA A 24 -8.56 2.78 7.45
N LEU A 25 -7.65 3.72 7.14
CA LEU A 25 -7.84 5.14 7.40
C LEU A 25 -9.06 5.69 6.64
N GLY A 26 -9.22 5.35 5.35
CA GLY A 26 -10.36 5.76 4.55
C GLY A 26 -11.69 5.30 5.14
N ILE A 27 -11.75 4.05 5.62
CA ILE A 27 -12.94 3.50 6.31
C ILE A 27 -13.23 4.27 7.61
N ILE A 28 -12.20 4.49 8.45
CA ILE A 28 -12.36 5.22 9.72
C ILE A 28 -12.86 6.64 9.47
N LEU A 29 -12.29 7.35 8.50
CA LEU A 29 -12.72 8.70 8.12
C LEU A 29 -14.16 8.72 7.63
N THR A 30 -14.59 7.73 6.84
CA THR A 30 -15.99 7.62 6.41
C THR A 30 -16.93 7.41 7.58
N ILE A 31 -16.58 6.54 8.52
CA ILE A 31 -17.37 6.32 9.74
C ILE A 31 -17.47 7.61 10.55
N VAL A 32 -16.35 8.30 10.79
CA VAL A 32 -16.32 9.57 11.53
C VAL A 32 -17.13 10.66 10.82
N GLY A 33 -17.06 10.75 9.50
CA GLY A 33 -17.83 11.70 8.69
C GLY A 33 -19.34 11.49 8.86
N ILE A 34 -19.79 10.24 8.86
CA ILE A 34 -21.19 9.90 9.16
C ILE A 34 -21.58 10.31 10.58
N PHE A 35 -20.77 9.96 11.59
CA PHE A 35 -21.11 10.26 12.99
C PHE A 35 -21.21 11.76 13.26
N ARG A 36 -20.55 12.59 12.43
CA ARG A 36 -20.59 14.04 12.51
C ARG A 36 -21.87 14.64 11.90
N ASP A 37 -22.65 13.88 11.12
CA ASP A 37 -23.84 14.36 10.43
C ASP A 37 -25.12 13.67 10.95
N PRO A 38 -25.83 14.26 11.94
CA PRO A 38 -27.00 13.63 12.57
C PRO A 38 -28.29 13.71 11.76
N THR A 39 -28.33 14.43 10.63
CA THR A 39 -29.58 14.75 9.90
C THR A 39 -29.93 13.78 8.77
N THR A 40 -29.05 12.83 8.45
CA THR A 40 -29.24 11.93 7.30
C THR A 40 -29.81 10.58 7.79
N PRO A 41 -30.87 10.02 7.20
CA PRO A 41 -31.31 8.67 7.53
C PRO A 41 -30.23 7.65 7.11
N ILE A 42 -29.42 7.24 8.08
CA ILE A 42 -28.24 6.40 7.84
C ILE A 42 -28.70 4.95 7.74
N THR A 43 -28.75 4.42 6.52
CA THR A 43 -28.91 2.97 6.31
C THR A 43 -27.54 2.31 6.45
N ALA A 44 -27.44 1.21 7.18
CA ALA A 44 -26.19 0.44 7.32
C ALA A 44 -25.58 0.06 5.96
N TRP A 45 -26.42 -0.03 4.91
CA TRP A 45 -26.01 -0.23 3.53
C TRP A 45 -25.21 0.96 2.95
N SER A 46 -25.68 2.20 3.08
CA SER A 46 -24.95 3.36 2.55
C SER A 46 -23.61 3.58 3.26
N LEU A 47 -23.57 3.25 4.55
CA LEU A 47 -22.35 3.29 5.35
C LEU A 47 -21.35 2.21 4.93
N GLY A 48 -21.83 0.98 4.73
CA GLY A 48 -21.03 -0.12 4.23
C GLY A 48 -20.46 0.18 2.84
N VAL A 49 -21.29 0.65 1.91
CA VAL A 49 -20.87 0.98 0.55
C VAL A 49 -19.92 2.18 0.53
N GLY A 50 -20.23 3.26 1.26
CA GLY A 50 -19.36 4.43 1.34
C GLY A 50 -17.98 4.11 1.92
N SER A 51 -17.95 3.31 2.99
CA SER A 51 -16.69 2.89 3.62
C SER A 51 -15.91 1.95 2.72
N LEU A 52 -16.59 1.05 2.00
CA LEU A 52 -15.97 0.13 1.05
C LEU A 52 -15.33 0.89 -0.11
N ILE A 53 -16.06 1.83 -0.73
CA ILE A 53 -15.54 2.65 -1.82
C ILE A 53 -14.35 3.48 -1.33
N SER A 54 -14.51 4.19 -0.21
CA SER A 54 -13.44 5.00 0.39
C SER A 54 -12.19 4.16 0.66
N GLY A 55 -12.33 3.04 1.37
CA GLY A 55 -11.22 2.15 1.70
C GLY A 55 -10.53 1.58 0.48
N VAL A 56 -11.30 1.09 -0.51
CA VAL A 56 -10.74 0.53 -1.74
C VAL A 56 -10.01 1.59 -2.56
N THR A 57 -10.60 2.78 -2.73
CA THR A 57 -9.98 3.88 -3.49
C THR A 57 -8.68 4.33 -2.84
N TRP A 58 -8.67 4.63 -1.54
CA TRP A 58 -7.46 5.07 -0.84
C TRP A 58 -6.40 3.96 -0.74
N GLY A 59 -6.83 2.72 -0.54
CA GLY A 59 -5.93 1.58 -0.50
C GLY A 59 -5.24 1.29 -1.82
N LEU A 60 -5.97 1.31 -2.94
CA LEU A 60 -5.42 1.07 -4.27
C LEU A 60 -4.48 2.19 -4.71
N VAL A 61 -4.85 3.46 -4.48
CA VAL A 61 -3.99 4.61 -4.81
C VAL A 61 -2.68 4.53 -4.04
N SER A 62 -2.73 4.26 -2.74
CA SER A 62 -1.54 4.17 -1.91
C SER A 62 -0.67 2.95 -2.24
N TRP A 63 -1.29 1.80 -2.53
CA TRP A 63 -0.59 0.62 -3.03
C TRP A 63 0.15 0.88 -4.33
N ALA A 64 -0.49 1.54 -5.30
CA ALA A 64 0.12 1.87 -6.58
C ALA A 64 1.33 2.80 -6.41
N ILE A 65 1.22 3.83 -5.58
CA ILE A 65 2.33 4.75 -5.27
C ILE A 65 3.50 4.00 -4.63
N ALA A 66 3.22 3.13 -3.65
CA ALA A 66 4.25 2.37 -2.97
C ALA A 66 4.94 1.36 -3.91
N THR A 67 4.19 0.74 -4.83
CA THR A 67 4.76 -0.14 -5.86
C THR A 67 5.67 0.64 -6.79
N ALA A 68 5.24 1.82 -7.26
CA ALA A 68 6.06 2.67 -8.12
C ALA A 68 7.34 3.14 -7.41
N ALA A 69 7.26 3.48 -6.11
CA ALA A 69 8.43 3.85 -5.33
C ALA A 69 9.44 2.69 -5.21
N VAL A 70 8.96 1.47 -4.96
CA VAL A 70 9.81 0.27 -4.87
C VAL A 70 10.45 -0.08 -6.22
N GLU A 71 9.72 0.08 -7.32
CA GLU A 71 10.24 -0.15 -8.67
C GLU A 71 11.37 0.83 -8.99
N VAL A 72 11.20 2.12 -8.66
CA VAL A 72 12.26 3.14 -8.81
C VAL A 72 13.49 2.81 -7.95
N GLU A 73 13.31 2.39 -6.70
CA GLU A 73 14.41 2.05 -5.81
C GLU A 73 15.24 0.86 -6.36
N ASN A 74 14.56 -0.13 -6.94
CA ASN A 74 15.19 -1.28 -7.58
C ASN A 74 15.94 -0.89 -8.86
N ASP A 75 15.38 -0.01 -9.67
CA ASP A 75 16.02 0.49 -10.91
C ASP A 75 17.28 1.30 -10.60
N VAL A 76 17.23 2.17 -9.59
CA VAL A 76 18.40 2.94 -9.12
C VAL A 76 19.49 2.01 -8.60
N SER A 77 19.12 1.01 -7.78
CA SER A 77 20.07 0.05 -7.22
C SER A 77 20.79 -0.77 -8.31
N GLN A 78 20.09 -1.15 -9.38
CA GLN A 78 20.70 -1.83 -10.53
C GLN A 78 21.67 -0.92 -11.30
N ALA A 79 21.30 0.35 -11.53
CA ALA A 79 22.16 1.30 -12.22
C ALA A 79 23.47 1.58 -11.45
N GLU A 80 23.44 1.60 -10.12
CA GLU A 80 24.64 1.72 -9.28
C GLU A 80 25.54 0.48 -9.39
N ALA A 81 24.98 -0.72 -9.38
CA ALA A 81 25.74 -1.97 -9.52
C ALA A 81 26.42 -2.10 -10.89
N GLU A 82 25.76 -1.67 -11.96
CA GLU A 82 26.30 -1.69 -13.32
C GLU A 82 27.40 -0.63 -13.50
N SER A 83 27.27 0.52 -12.85
CA SER A 83 28.29 1.59 -12.83
C SER A 83 29.54 1.19 -12.03
N ALA A 84 29.37 0.48 -10.91
CA ALA A 84 30.48 -0.04 -10.10
C ALA A 84 31.30 -1.10 -10.86
N THR A 85 30.63 -1.98 -11.61
CA THR A 85 31.28 -3.01 -12.43
C THR A 85 32.04 -2.41 -13.61
N SER A 86 31.52 -1.33 -14.20
CA SER A 86 32.17 -0.65 -15.33
C SER A 86 33.47 0.07 -14.95
N THR A 87 33.67 0.39 -13.67
CA THR A 87 34.87 1.09 -13.18
C THR A 87 36.06 0.15 -12.92
N GLU A 88 35.82 -1.16 -12.77
CA GLU A 88 36.86 -2.16 -12.46
C GLU A 88 37.60 -2.69 -13.70
N THR A 89 37.13 -2.39 -14.93
CA THR A 89 37.74 -2.88 -16.18
C THR A 89 38.73 -1.89 -16.82
N ASP A 90 38.88 -0.68 -16.26
CA ASP A 90 39.84 0.34 -16.74
C ASP A 90 41.11 0.35 -15.86
N GLU A 91 41.82 -0.79 -15.79
CA GLU A 91 43.23 -0.81 -15.37
C GLU A 91 44.12 -0.78 -16.64
N PRO A 92 44.72 0.38 -17.00
CA PRO A 92 45.74 0.40 -18.03
C PRO A 92 47.02 -0.27 -17.52
N LYS A 93 47.44 -1.31 -18.25
CA LYS A 93 48.66 -2.10 -18.11
C LYS A 93 49.94 -1.28 -17.96
#